data_AF-A0A3P1YA69-F1
#
_entry.id   AF-A0A3P1YA69-F1
#
_cell.length_a   1.000
_cell.length_b   1.000
_cell.length_c   1.000
_cell.angle_alpha   90.00
_cell.angle_beta   90.00
_cell.angle_gamma   90.00
#
_symmetry.space_group_name_H-M   'P 1'
#
loop_
_entity.id
_entity.type
_entity.pdbx_description
1 polymer ?
#
loop_
_entity_poly.entity_id
_entity_poly.type
_entity_poly.pdbx_seq_one_letter_code
_entity_poly.pdbx_strand_id
1 'polypeptide(L)' 'MLKCCYPERQGKAKEKWGKLTNDDWTVIEGKRDQMAGLIQERYGRTKEEAEKEVEDWFNNN' A
#
# COMPACT_ATOMS: atom_id res chain seq x y z
N MET A 1 -11.15 -3.97 -24.05
CA MET A 1 -9.74 -3.95 -23.60
C MET A 1 -9.58 -2.73 -22.69
N LEU A 2 -9.85 -2.87 -21.40
CA LEU A 2 -9.90 -1.75 -20.44
C LEU A 2 -9.11 -2.16 -19.20
N LYS A 3 -7.85 -1.74 -19.10
CA LYS A 3 -7.08 -1.65 -17.84
C LYS A 3 -5.67 -1.09 -18.11
N CYS A 4 -5.48 0.23 -18.13
CA CYS A 4 -4.13 0.81 -18.24
C CYS A 4 -3.77 1.96 -17.27
N CYS A 5 -4.62 2.37 -16.31
CA CYS A 5 -4.19 3.33 -15.26
C CYS A 5 -4.10 2.74 -13.85
N TYR A 6 -4.60 1.52 -13.64
CA TYR A 6 -4.46 0.79 -12.37
C TYR A 6 -3.06 0.20 -12.12
N PRO A 7 -2.33 -0.34 -13.13
CA PRO A 7 -1.05 -1.01 -12.86
C PRO A 7 0.09 -0.06 -12.52
N GLU A 8 0.08 1.19 -12.99
CA GLU A 8 1.19 2.13 -12.74
C GLU A 8 1.29 2.55 -11.28
N ARG A 9 0.16 2.91 -10.64
CA ARG A 9 0.14 3.27 -9.22
C ARG A 9 0.46 2.08 -8.32
N GLN A 10 -0.02 0.88 -8.68
CA GLN A 10 0.37 -0.34 -7.98
C GLN A 10 1.87 -0.66 -8.15
N GLY A 11 2.47 -0.36 -9.30
CA GLY A 11 3.90 -0.56 -9.54
C GLY A 11 4.77 0.25 -8.59
N LYS A 12 4.54 1.57 -8.48
CA LYS A 12 5.30 2.43 -7.57
C LYS A 12 5.12 2.03 -6.09
N ALA A 13 3.93 1.56 -5.73
CA ALA A 13 3.64 1.11 -4.36
C ALA A 13 4.41 -0.18 -4.03
N LYS A 14 4.49 -1.15 -4.96
CA LYS A 14 5.31 -2.35 -4.80
C LYS A 14 6.79 -2.05 -4.65
N GLU A 15 7.28 -1.02 -5.33
CA GLU A 15 8.67 -0.58 -5.21
C GLU A 15 8.97 -0.02 -3.82
N LYS A 16 8.03 0.78 -3.25
CA LYS A 16 8.15 1.33 -1.89
C LYS A 16 8.02 0.26 -0.81
N TRP A 17 7.06 -0.66 -0.95
CA TRP A 17 6.84 -1.75 0.00
C TRP A 17 7.06 -3.11 -0.66
N GLY A 18 8.32 -3.43 -0.94
CA GLY A 18 8.72 -4.70 -1.58
C GLY A 18 8.32 -5.98 -0.84
N LYS A 19 7.84 -5.89 0.42
CA LYS A 19 7.25 -7.03 1.15
C LYS A 19 5.74 -7.20 0.93
N LEU A 20 5.06 -6.21 0.34
CA LEU A 20 3.64 -6.28 0.00
C LEU A 20 3.46 -6.89 -1.39
N THR A 21 2.77 -8.02 -1.42
CA THR A 21 2.53 -8.82 -2.63
C THR A 21 1.40 -8.25 -3.48
N ASN A 22 1.30 -8.64 -4.76
CA ASN A 22 0.19 -8.22 -5.63
C ASN A 22 -1.19 -8.47 -5.01
N ASP A 23 -1.36 -9.61 -4.35
CA ASP A 23 -2.60 -9.97 -3.64
C ASP A 23 -2.92 -9.00 -2.50
N ASP A 24 -1.91 -8.60 -1.72
CA ASP A 24 -2.07 -7.61 -0.65
C ASP A 24 -2.57 -6.27 -1.25
N TRP A 25 -2.05 -5.87 -2.42
CA TRP A 25 -2.51 -4.66 -3.13
C TRP A 25 -3.92 -4.74 -3.68
N THR A 26 -4.36 -5.93 -4.08
CA THR A 26 -5.74 -6.17 -4.53
C THR A 26 -6.71 -6.08 -3.35
N VAL A 27 -6.31 -6.55 -2.17
CA VAL A 27 -7.11 -6.42 -0.94
C VAL A 27 -7.11 -4.99 -0.41
N ILE A 28 -5.98 -4.28 -0.53
CA ILE A 28 -5.87 -2.90 -0.08
C ILE A 28 -6.81 -2.00 -0.86
N GLU A 29 -7.01 -2.16 -2.17
CA GLU A 29 -8.04 -1.49 -3.00
C GLU A 29 -8.33 0.01 -2.70
N GLY A 30 -7.34 0.76 -2.16
CA GLY A 30 -7.48 2.17 -1.76
C GLY A 30 -7.90 2.42 -0.30
N LYS A 31 -8.06 1.38 0.52
CA LYS A 31 -8.35 1.45 1.96
C LYS A 31 -7.05 1.62 2.76
N ARG A 32 -6.86 2.81 3.32
CA ARG A 32 -5.72 3.17 4.17
C ARG A 32 -5.59 2.24 5.40
N ASP A 33 -6.71 1.90 6.04
CA ASP A 33 -6.73 1.07 7.25
C ASP A 33 -6.18 -0.34 7.02
N GLN A 34 -6.56 -0.96 5.89
CA GLN A 34 -6.09 -2.30 5.52
C GLN A 34 -4.58 -2.31 5.26
N MET A 35 -4.10 -1.24 4.61
CA MET A 35 -2.69 -1.08 4.31
C MET A 35 -1.85 -0.85 5.57
N ALA A 36 -2.34 -0.04 6.52
CA ALA A 36 -1.69 0.18 7.79
C ALA A 36 -1.62 -1.11 8.62
N GLY A 37 -2.67 -1.95 8.59
CA GLY A 37 -2.68 -3.27 9.24
C GLY A 37 -1.63 -4.21 8.65
N LEU A 38 -1.55 -4.29 7.32
CA LEU A 38 -0.53 -5.12 6.64
C LEU A 38 0.89 -4.63 6.90
N ILE A 39 1.12 -3.32 6.98
CA ILE A 39 2.43 -2.76 7.30
C ILE A 39 2.80 -3.06 8.76
N GLN A 40 1.86 -2.97 9.70
CA GLN A 40 2.08 -3.40 11.08
C GLN A 40 2.49 -4.87 11.15
N GLU A 41 1.75 -5.77 10.49
CA GLU A 41 2.02 -7.22 10.53
C GLU A 41 3.30 -7.62 9.79
N ARG A 42 3.54 -7.08 8.58
CA ARG A 42 4.68 -7.47 7.72
C ARG A 42 5.99 -6.81 8.10
N TYR A 43 5.93 -5.57 8.60
CA TYR A 43 7.10 -4.77 8.92
C TYR A 43 7.31 -4.59 10.42
N GLY A 44 6.38 -5.03 11.28
CA GLY A 44 6.51 -4.90 12.73
C GLY A 44 6.48 -3.45 13.19
N ARG A 45 5.82 -2.56 12.42
CA ARG A 45 5.72 -1.13 12.71
C ARG A 45 4.66 -0.85 13.75
N THR A 46 4.81 0.25 14.46
CA THR A 46 3.71 0.72 15.30
C THR A 46 2.55 1.20 14.43
N LYS A 47 1.34 1.22 14.99
CA LYS A 47 0.15 1.70 14.29
C LYS A 47 0.34 3.09 13.71
N GLU A 48 0.94 4.00 14.48
CA GLU A 48 1.20 5.38 14.07
C GLU A 48 2.22 5.46 12.93
N GLU A 49 3.30 4.67 12.97
CA GLU A 49 4.28 4.63 11.88
C GLU A 49 3.66 4.10 10.58
N ALA A 50 2.85 3.04 10.69
CA ALA A 50 2.18 2.44 9.56
C ALA A 50 1.14 3.39 8.95
N GLU A 51 0.29 4.01 9.78
CA GLU A 51 -0.70 4.99 9.34
C GLU A 51 -0.03 6.19 8.66
N LYS A 52 1.07 6.69 9.22
CA LYS A 52 1.83 7.80 8.65
C LYS A 52 2.48 7.44 7.31
N GLU A 53 3.10 6.26 7.19
CA GLU A 53 3.68 5.80 5.91
C GLU A 53 2.62 5.67 4.80
N VAL A 54 1.44 5.18 5.17
CA VAL A 54 0.29 5.04 4.27
C VAL A 54 -0.24 6.42 3.89
N GLU A 55 -0.45 7.30 4.86
CA GLU A 55 -0.91 8.67 4.63
C GLU A 55 0.04 9.44 3.71
N ASP A 56 1.35 9.41 3.99
CA ASP A 56 2.39 10.07 3.19
C ASP A 56 2.39 9.56 1.73
N TRP A 57 2.00 8.31 1.52
CA TRP A 57 1.87 7.74 0.18
C TRP A 57 0.62 8.19 -0.55
N PHE A 58 -0.53 8.20 0.12
CA PHE A 58 -1.77 8.69 -0.46
C PHE A 58 -1.76 10.21 -0.70
N ASN A 59 -0.91 10.96 0.01
CA ASN A 59 -0.75 12.40 -0.18
C ASN A 59 0.24 12.76 -1.28
N ASN A 60 1.21 11.88 -1.62
CA ASN A 60 2.23 12.13 -2.65
C ASN A 60 1.88 11.59 -4.06
N ASN A 61 0.72 10.95 -4.26
CA ASN A 61 0.37 10.20 -5.49
C ASN A 61 -1.11 10.29 -5.83
#